data_AF-A0A2V9YDU7-F1
#
_entry.id   AF-A0A2V9YDU7-F1
#
_cell.length_a   1.000
_cell.length_b   1.000
_cell.length_c   1.000
_cell.angle_alpha   90.00
_cell.angle_beta   90.00
_cell.angle_gamma   90.00
#
_symmetry.space_group_name_H-M   'P 1'
#
loop_
_entity.id
_entity.type
_entity.pdbx_description
1 polymer ?
#
loop_
_entity_poly.entity_id
_entity_poly.type
_entity_poly.pdbx_seq_one_letter_code
_entity_poly.pdbx_strand_id
1 'polypeptide(L)'
;DATPVDFAYAIHTEVGERCVGAKVNARMVPLRTKLKSGDIVEIVTNASHHPSRDWLGFVISTRARNKIKHWLNLHQRERAIEIGRKLVEREAKKYRLSVKSLDEAGMQKVAADYGFGRPDDLMAAIGYGKFSARSVLAKLLPTTPADAPAEKEEEDGGISSVVRRVFGSSADSAALKVRGHDDLLTYRARCCNPIRGEEIIGYVTRGKGVAVHSRSCRNVRNLMYESDRRIA
;
A
#
# COMPACT_ATOMS: atom_id res chain seq x y z
N ASP A 1 22.97 -21.99 9.98
CA ASP A 1 21.61 -21.87 10.54
C ASP A 1 20.58 -21.84 9.45
N ALA A 2 19.50 -22.61 9.61
CA ALA A 2 18.35 -22.63 8.71
C ALA A 2 17.08 -22.82 9.53
N THR A 3 15.95 -22.39 8.99
CA THR A 3 14.62 -22.66 9.53
C THR A 3 13.90 -23.71 8.69
N PRO A 4 12.82 -24.34 9.20
CA PRO A 4 11.98 -25.22 8.39
C PRO A 4 11.49 -24.58 7.08
N VAL A 5 11.24 -23.27 7.09
CA VAL A 5 10.87 -22.53 5.87
C VAL A 5 12.03 -22.46 4.89
N ASP A 6 13.26 -22.22 5.36
CA ASP A 6 14.46 -22.27 4.51
C ASP A 6 14.63 -23.64 3.86
N PHE A 7 14.40 -24.71 4.63
CA PHE A 7 14.45 -26.09 4.14
C PHE A 7 13.36 -26.37 3.09
N ALA A 8 12.12 -25.91 3.33
CA ALA A 8 11.03 -26.03 2.37
C ALA A 8 11.36 -25.38 1.01
N TYR A 9 11.92 -24.15 1.02
CA TYR A 9 12.36 -23.45 -0.20
C TYR A 9 13.63 -24.05 -0.84
N ALA A 10 14.42 -24.81 -0.09
CA ALA A 10 15.56 -25.55 -0.63
C ALA A 10 15.09 -26.77 -1.43
N ILE A 11 14.03 -27.46 -0.99
CA ILE A 11 13.40 -28.57 -1.73
C ILE A 11 12.72 -28.04 -2.99
N HIS A 12 11.74 -27.16 -2.85
CA HIS A 12 11.01 -26.60 -3.98
C HIS A 12 10.30 -25.29 -3.61
N THR A 13 10.16 -24.39 -4.58
CA THR A 13 9.50 -23.09 -4.35
C THR A 13 8.04 -23.28 -3.91
N GLU A 14 7.31 -24.18 -4.56
CA GLU A 14 5.90 -24.46 -4.24
C GLU A 14 5.70 -25.07 -2.85
N VAL A 15 6.66 -25.90 -2.39
CA VAL A 15 6.64 -26.47 -1.02
C VAL A 15 6.87 -25.37 0.01
N GLY A 16 7.82 -24.46 -0.27
CA GLY A 16 8.05 -23.26 0.55
C GLY A 16 6.82 -22.36 0.61
N GLU A 17 6.19 -22.06 -0.53
CA GLU A 17 5.03 -21.19 -0.60
C GLU A 17 3.81 -21.74 0.14
N ARG A 18 3.62 -23.06 0.11
CA ARG A 18 2.50 -23.76 0.76
C ARG A 18 2.81 -24.22 2.19
N CYS A 19 3.98 -23.91 2.74
CA CYS A 19 4.38 -24.38 4.07
C CYS A 19 3.51 -23.76 5.18
N VAL A 20 2.82 -24.61 5.95
CA VAL A 20 2.01 -24.21 7.12
C VAL A 20 2.72 -24.53 8.43
N GLY A 21 3.43 -25.64 8.46
CA GLY A 21 4.07 -26.16 9.65
C GLY A 21 5.23 -27.09 9.32
N ALA A 22 5.94 -27.50 10.35
CA ALA A 22 7.02 -28.47 10.22
C ALA A 22 7.05 -29.40 11.43
N LYS A 23 7.44 -30.65 11.19
CA LYS A 23 7.84 -31.59 12.23
C LYS A 23 9.34 -31.80 12.15
N VAL A 24 9.99 -31.78 13.30
CA VAL A 24 11.40 -32.14 13.43
C VAL A 24 11.49 -33.33 14.36
N ASN A 25 12.08 -34.43 13.89
CA ASN A 25 12.17 -35.70 14.62
C ASN A 25 10.80 -36.16 15.14
N ALA A 26 9.80 -36.18 14.25
CA ALA A 26 8.39 -36.51 14.50
C ALA A 26 7.62 -35.60 15.48
N ARG A 27 8.19 -34.47 15.93
CA ARG A 27 7.52 -33.51 16.81
C ARG A 27 7.19 -32.20 16.09
N MET A 28 5.98 -31.68 16.28
CA MET A 28 5.58 -30.38 15.73
C MET A 28 6.44 -29.26 16.34
N VAL A 29 7.04 -28.44 15.48
CA VAL A 29 7.86 -27.29 15.90
C VAL A 29 7.39 -26.00 15.25
N PRO A 30 7.58 -24.84 15.89
CA PRO A 30 7.35 -23.55 15.25
C PRO A 30 8.24 -23.37 14.01
N LEU A 31 7.74 -22.69 12.98
CA LEU A 31 8.49 -22.36 11.76
C LEU A 31 9.75 -21.50 12.01
N ARG A 32 9.85 -20.86 13.18
CA ARG A 32 10.97 -20.02 13.62
C ARG A 32 12.16 -20.84 14.18
N THR A 33 11.97 -22.15 14.37
CA THR A 33 12.95 -23.01 15.03
C THR A 33 14.21 -23.11 14.18
N LYS A 34 15.38 -22.99 14.81
CA LYS A 34 16.65 -23.23 14.13
C LYS A 34 16.88 -24.74 14.00
N LEU A 35 17.09 -25.19 12.77
CA LEU A 35 17.45 -26.57 12.45
C LEU A 35 18.91 -26.85 12.78
N LYS A 36 19.20 -28.08 13.22
CA LYS A 36 20.54 -28.60 13.43
C LYS A 36 20.89 -29.64 12.38
N SER A 37 22.18 -29.83 12.13
CA SER A 37 22.66 -30.91 11.26
C SER A 37 22.25 -32.27 11.84
N GLY A 38 21.65 -33.12 11.00
CA GLY A 38 21.16 -34.45 11.40
C GLY A 38 19.68 -34.49 11.80
N ASP A 39 18.98 -33.35 11.87
CA ASP A 39 17.54 -33.31 12.11
C ASP A 39 16.76 -33.88 10.92
N ILE A 40 15.78 -34.76 11.19
CA ILE A 40 14.81 -35.21 10.19
C ILE A 40 13.65 -34.21 10.17
N VAL A 41 13.49 -33.52 9.04
CA VAL A 41 12.50 -32.45 8.87
C VAL A 41 11.39 -32.89 7.92
N GLU A 42 10.14 -32.89 8.39
CA GLU A 42 8.95 -33.06 7.57
C GLU A 42 8.22 -31.73 7.44
N ILE A 43 7.91 -31.32 6.22
CA ILE A 43 7.18 -30.08 5.95
C ILE A 43 5.69 -30.39 5.76
N VAL A 44 4.84 -29.70 6.51
CA VAL A 44 3.40 -29.76 6.38
C VAL A 44 2.95 -28.64 5.44
N THR A 45 2.36 -29.00 4.30
CA THR A 45 1.90 -28.07 3.27
C THR A 45 0.37 -27.98 3.21
N ASN A 46 -0.15 -26.83 2.77
CA ASN A 46 -1.56 -26.63 2.45
C ASN A 46 -1.69 -25.74 1.20
N ALA A 47 -2.56 -26.12 0.27
CA ALA A 47 -2.81 -25.38 -0.96
C ALA A 47 -3.31 -23.94 -0.73
N SER A 48 -4.07 -23.71 0.34
CA SER A 48 -4.63 -22.38 0.67
C SER A 48 -3.67 -21.49 1.45
N HIS A 49 -2.52 -22.02 1.88
CA HIS A 49 -1.56 -21.24 2.64
C HIS A 49 -0.53 -20.59 1.73
N HIS A 50 -0.18 -19.36 2.06
CA HIS A 50 0.74 -18.55 1.29
C HIS A 50 1.73 -17.81 2.20
N PRO A 51 2.91 -17.41 1.68
CA PRO A 51 3.89 -16.66 2.45
C PRO A 51 3.35 -15.34 2.99
N SER A 52 3.70 -15.02 4.23
CA SER A 52 3.41 -13.71 4.83
C SER A 52 4.68 -12.86 4.94
N ARG A 53 4.52 -11.54 5.12
CA ARG A 53 5.67 -10.64 5.36
C ARG A 53 6.45 -11.00 6.62
N ASP A 54 5.81 -11.59 7.62
CA ASP A 54 6.42 -11.95 8.90
C ASP A 54 7.53 -13.00 8.73
N TRP A 55 7.47 -13.81 7.67
CA TRP A 55 8.50 -14.79 7.35
C TRP A 55 9.86 -14.16 7.11
N LEU A 56 9.90 -12.94 6.56
CA LEU A 56 11.15 -12.21 6.33
C LEU A 56 11.89 -11.86 7.63
N GLY A 57 11.22 -11.92 8.78
CA GLY A 57 11.83 -11.66 10.08
C GLY A 57 12.62 -12.85 10.66
N PHE A 58 12.36 -14.09 10.22
CA PHE A 58 13.01 -15.28 10.77
C PHE A 58 13.69 -16.19 9.72
N VAL A 59 13.34 -16.06 8.45
CA VAL A 59 13.97 -16.80 7.34
C VAL A 59 15.41 -16.33 7.15
N ILE A 60 16.35 -17.26 7.10
CA ILE A 60 17.79 -16.97 7.13
C ILE A 60 18.38 -17.00 5.72
N SER A 61 17.97 -17.98 4.89
CA SER A 61 18.54 -18.21 3.56
C SER A 61 18.20 -17.07 2.61
N THR A 62 19.22 -16.52 1.94
CA THR A 62 19.02 -15.50 0.90
C THR A 62 18.12 -15.99 -0.23
N ARG A 63 18.21 -17.27 -0.59
CA ARG A 63 17.34 -17.87 -1.61
C ARG A 63 15.86 -17.83 -1.19
N ALA A 64 15.56 -18.29 0.02
CA ALA A 64 14.19 -18.30 0.55
C ALA A 64 13.65 -16.87 0.70
N ARG A 65 14.43 -15.94 1.28
CA ARG A 65 14.04 -14.53 1.42
C ARG A 65 13.73 -13.88 0.06
N ASN A 66 14.54 -14.14 -0.97
CA ASN A 66 14.32 -13.58 -2.30
C ASN A 66 13.05 -14.13 -2.96
N LYS A 67 12.78 -15.43 -2.81
CA LYS A 67 11.55 -16.06 -3.31
C LYS A 67 10.31 -15.53 -2.59
N ILE A 68 10.34 -15.42 -1.27
CA ILE A 68 9.25 -14.83 -0.48
C ILE A 68 8.99 -13.37 -0.88
N LYS A 69 10.05 -12.55 -1.00
CA LYS A 69 9.92 -11.15 -1.46
C LYS A 69 9.31 -11.07 -2.85
N HIS A 70 9.77 -11.91 -3.78
CA HIS A 70 9.23 -11.97 -5.13
C HIS A 70 7.74 -12.30 -5.13
N TRP A 71 7.35 -13.36 -4.41
CA TRP A 71 5.95 -13.77 -4.27
C TRP A 71 5.09 -12.64 -3.69
N LEU A 72 5.53 -12.01 -2.61
CA LEU A 72 4.83 -10.89 -1.97
C LEU A 72 4.65 -9.70 -2.91
N ASN A 73 5.70 -9.33 -3.64
CA ASN A 73 5.65 -8.20 -4.57
C ASN A 73 4.70 -8.47 -5.74
N LEU A 74 4.68 -9.70 -6.27
CA LEU A 74 3.80 -10.10 -7.35
C LEU A 74 2.33 -10.01 -6.92
N HIS A 75 1.97 -10.62 -5.78
CA HIS A 75 0.60 -10.61 -5.26
C HIS A 75 0.14 -9.22 -4.83
N GLN A 76 1.04 -8.41 -4.27
CA GLN A 76 0.75 -7.00 -3.98
C GLN A 76 0.47 -6.19 -5.24
N ARG A 77 1.21 -6.45 -6.33
CA ARG A 77 0.99 -5.78 -7.62
C ARG A 77 -0.35 -6.20 -8.23
N GLU A 78 -0.65 -7.50 -8.28
CA GLU A 78 -1.92 -8.01 -8.80
C GLU A 78 -3.11 -7.39 -8.05
N ARG A 79 -3.05 -7.38 -6.71
CA ARG A 79 -4.08 -6.74 -5.89
C ARG A 79 -4.17 -5.23 -6.12
N ALA A 80 -3.05 -4.56 -6.32
CA ALA A 80 -3.04 -3.13 -6.64
C ALA A 80 -3.70 -2.85 -8.00
N ILE A 81 -3.43 -3.66 -9.02
CA ILE A 81 -4.09 -3.56 -10.34
C ILE A 81 -5.60 -3.72 -10.18
N GLU A 82 -6.04 -4.74 -9.44
CA GLU A 82 -7.47 -5.00 -9.20
C GLU A 82 -8.16 -3.82 -8.50
N ILE A 83 -7.53 -3.28 -7.45
CA ILE A 83 -8.03 -2.10 -6.73
C ILE A 83 -8.07 -0.89 -7.68
N GLY A 84 -7.02 -0.67 -8.47
CA GLY A 84 -6.95 0.42 -9.44
C GLY A 84 -8.08 0.36 -10.47
N ARG A 85 -8.32 -0.82 -11.04
CA ARG A 85 -9.42 -1.07 -11.98
C ARG A 85 -10.78 -0.75 -11.33
N LYS A 86 -11.02 -1.25 -10.11
CA LYS A 86 -12.27 -0.98 -9.35
C LYS A 86 -12.46 0.50 -9.04
N LEU A 87 -11.37 1.23 -8.73
CA LEU A 87 -11.43 2.66 -8.46
C LEU A 87 -11.75 3.46 -9.72
N VAL A 88 -11.11 3.13 -10.84
CA VAL A 88 -11.39 3.77 -12.13
C VAL A 88 -12.82 3.49 -12.58
N GLU A 89 -13.27 2.23 -12.49
CA GLU A 89 -14.65 1.87 -12.81
C GLU A 89 -15.67 2.62 -11.95
N ARG A 90 -15.44 2.71 -10.63
CA ARG A 90 -16.34 3.44 -9.73
C ARG A 90 -16.44 4.91 -10.09
N GLU A 91 -15.32 5.52 -10.45
CA GLU A 91 -15.28 6.93 -10.79
C GLU A 91 -15.88 7.17 -12.19
N ALA A 92 -15.64 6.29 -13.16
CA ALA A 92 -16.22 6.36 -14.50
C ALA A 92 -17.75 6.31 -14.49
N LYS A 93 -18.35 5.50 -13.59
CA LYS A 93 -19.81 5.46 -13.39
C LYS A 93 -20.40 6.80 -12.99
N LYS A 94 -19.66 7.65 -12.26
CA LYS A 94 -20.13 8.99 -11.87
C LYS A 94 -20.21 9.95 -13.07
N TYR A 95 -19.35 9.75 -14.06
CA TYR A 95 -19.36 10.49 -15.32
C TYR A 95 -20.34 9.89 -16.36
N ARG A 96 -21.22 8.96 -15.95
CA ARG A 96 -22.14 8.21 -16.84
C ARG A 96 -21.43 7.47 -17.98
N LEU A 97 -20.14 7.22 -17.84
CA LEU A 97 -19.37 6.45 -18.82
C LEU A 97 -19.52 4.97 -18.53
N SER A 98 -19.86 4.21 -19.56
CA SER A 98 -19.84 2.76 -19.45
C SER A 98 -18.38 2.29 -19.40
N VAL A 99 -18.04 1.32 -18.55
CA VAL A 99 -16.69 0.72 -18.51
C VAL A 99 -16.30 0.14 -19.87
N LYS A 100 -17.29 -0.25 -20.69
CA LYS A 100 -17.11 -0.73 -22.06
C LYS A 100 -16.72 0.36 -23.07
N SER A 101 -16.94 1.63 -22.76
CA SER A 101 -16.55 2.76 -23.61
C SER A 101 -15.18 3.34 -23.23
N LEU A 102 -14.50 2.80 -22.21
CA LEU A 102 -13.09 3.06 -21.97
C LEU A 102 -12.29 2.20 -22.95
N ASP A 103 -12.11 2.72 -24.16
CA ASP A 103 -11.29 2.10 -25.20
C ASP A 103 -9.90 1.77 -24.63
N GLU A 104 -9.45 0.54 -24.84
CA GLU A 104 -8.15 0.06 -24.37
C GLU A 104 -7.01 0.90 -24.99
N ALA A 105 -7.22 1.42 -26.20
CA ALA A 105 -6.32 2.37 -26.85
C ALA A 105 -6.27 3.73 -26.14
N GLY A 106 -7.39 4.22 -25.59
CA GLY A 106 -7.43 5.45 -24.79
C GLY A 106 -6.65 5.30 -23.48
N MET A 107 -6.86 4.16 -22.80
CA MET A 107 -6.11 3.83 -21.57
C MET A 107 -4.61 3.66 -21.82
N GLN A 108 -4.23 3.09 -22.96
CA GLN A 108 -2.82 2.97 -23.35
C GLN A 108 -2.17 4.35 -23.56
N LYS A 109 -2.86 5.29 -24.22
CA LYS A 109 -2.36 6.66 -24.40
C LYS A 109 -2.15 7.37 -23.07
N VAL A 110 -3.14 7.29 -22.17
CA VAL A 110 -3.01 7.93 -20.86
C VAL A 110 -1.96 7.26 -19.99
N ALA A 111 -1.80 5.93 -20.08
CA ALA A 111 -0.66 5.26 -19.45
C ALA A 111 0.68 5.83 -19.93
N ALA A 112 0.83 6.04 -21.25
CA ALA A 112 2.03 6.64 -21.83
C ALA A 112 2.27 8.07 -21.33
N ASP A 113 1.23 8.90 -21.20
CA ASP A 113 1.34 10.26 -20.65
C ASP A 113 1.84 10.29 -19.20
N TYR A 114 1.52 9.25 -18.42
CA TYR A 114 2.03 9.08 -17.05
C TYR A 114 3.38 8.33 -17.00
N GLY A 115 3.98 8.04 -18.15
CA GLY A 115 5.28 7.36 -18.26
C GLY A 115 5.22 5.84 -18.09
N PHE A 116 4.04 5.23 -18.23
CA PHE A 116 3.87 3.78 -18.15
C PHE A 116 3.69 3.16 -19.53
N GLY A 117 4.40 2.07 -19.80
CA GLY A 117 4.28 1.32 -21.05
C GLY A 117 3.06 0.40 -21.12
N ARG A 118 2.42 0.09 -19.98
CA ARG A 118 1.27 -0.81 -19.90
C ARG A 118 0.13 -0.18 -19.08
N PRO A 119 -1.15 -0.39 -19.44
CA PRO A 119 -2.29 0.15 -18.69
C PRO A 119 -2.36 -0.46 -17.29
N ASP A 120 -1.94 -1.72 -17.15
CA ASP A 120 -1.84 -2.40 -15.86
C ASP A 120 -0.88 -1.70 -14.90
N ASP A 121 0.19 -1.08 -15.39
CA ASP A 121 1.14 -0.36 -14.54
C ASP A 121 0.54 0.95 -14.03
N LEU A 122 -0.25 1.62 -14.87
CA LEU A 122 -1.05 2.76 -14.46
C LEU A 122 -2.11 2.34 -13.41
N MET A 123 -2.80 1.21 -13.63
CA MET A 123 -3.77 0.67 -12.66
C MET A 123 -3.11 0.32 -11.34
N ALA A 124 -1.95 -0.33 -11.37
CA ALA A 124 -1.17 -0.61 -10.17
C ALA A 124 -0.79 0.69 -9.45
N ALA A 125 -0.36 1.73 -10.19
CA ALA A 125 -0.01 3.02 -9.62
C ALA A 125 -1.21 3.72 -8.96
N ILE A 126 -2.41 3.64 -9.56
CA ILE A 126 -3.67 4.12 -8.96
C ILE A 126 -4.01 3.30 -7.72
N GLY A 127 -3.89 1.96 -7.77
CA GLY A 127 -4.13 1.08 -6.63
C GLY A 127 -3.17 1.31 -5.46
N TYR A 128 -1.92 1.69 -5.75
CA TYR A 128 -0.95 2.15 -4.74
C TYR A 128 -1.20 3.59 -4.26
N GLY A 129 -2.16 4.31 -4.85
CA GLY A 129 -2.50 5.68 -4.51
C GLY A 129 -1.52 6.73 -5.01
N LYS A 130 -0.64 6.41 -5.97
CA LYS A 130 0.28 7.39 -6.60
C LYS A 130 -0.49 8.41 -7.43
N PHE A 131 -1.56 7.97 -8.09
CA PHE A 131 -2.43 8.82 -8.91
C PHE A 131 -3.90 8.64 -8.50
N SER A 132 -4.68 9.71 -8.61
CA SER A 132 -6.12 9.67 -8.38
C SER A 132 -6.85 9.17 -9.63
N ALA A 133 -7.77 8.21 -9.47
CA ALA A 133 -8.59 7.71 -10.58
C ALA A 133 -9.35 8.83 -11.30
N ARG A 134 -9.80 9.86 -10.57
CA ARG A 134 -10.46 11.04 -11.14
C ARG A 134 -9.56 11.83 -12.08
N SER A 135 -8.29 12.03 -11.68
CA SER A 135 -7.33 12.78 -12.50
C SER A 135 -6.96 12.03 -13.77
N VAL A 136 -6.94 10.69 -13.72
CA VAL A 136 -6.71 9.84 -14.89
C VAL A 136 -7.91 9.89 -15.84
N LEU A 137 -9.14 9.78 -15.32
CA LEU A 137 -10.36 9.86 -16.13
C LEU A 137 -10.58 11.23 -16.76
N ALA A 138 -10.27 12.32 -16.05
CA ALA A 138 -10.39 13.68 -16.57
C ALA A 138 -9.49 13.93 -17.79
N LYS A 139 -8.38 13.18 -17.95
CA LYS A 139 -7.54 13.25 -19.15
C LYS A 139 -8.06 12.40 -20.31
N LEU A 140 -8.82 11.35 -20.02
CA LEU A 140 -9.44 10.49 -21.05
C LEU A 140 -10.63 11.16 -21.72
N LEU A 141 -11.28 12.10 -21.03
CA LEU A 141 -12.44 12.80 -21.53
C LEU A 141 -12.03 14.14 -22.14
N PRO A 142 -12.29 14.37 -23.43
CA PRO A 142 -12.24 15.73 -23.96
C PRO A 142 -13.25 16.56 -23.18
N THR A 143 -12.84 17.76 -22.76
CA THR A 143 -13.67 18.66 -21.97
C THR A 143 -14.82 19.19 -22.82
N THR A 144 -15.90 18.43 -22.97
CA THR A 144 -17.19 18.97 -23.41
C THR A 144 -17.95 19.48 -22.19
N PRO A 145 -18.29 20.79 -22.12
CA PRO A 145 -19.06 21.36 -21.01
C PRO A 145 -20.50 20.81 -20.90
N ALA A 146 -20.90 19.90 -21.80
CA ALA A 146 -22.21 19.25 -21.81
C ALA A 146 -22.29 17.96 -20.95
N ASP A 147 -21.15 17.39 -20.54
CA ASP A 147 -21.07 16.16 -19.72
C ASP A 147 -20.48 16.42 -18.32
N ALA A 148 -20.56 17.67 -17.84
CA ALA A 148 -20.38 17.95 -16.43
C ALA A 148 -21.36 17.06 -15.64
N PRO A 149 -20.94 16.39 -14.55
CA PRO A 149 -21.86 15.61 -13.74
C PRO A 149 -23.04 16.50 -13.36
N ALA A 150 -24.27 15.98 -13.48
CA ALA A 150 -25.40 16.57 -12.80
C ALA A 150 -25.02 16.63 -11.31
N GLU A 151 -24.66 17.81 -10.84
CA GLU A 151 -24.57 18.14 -9.43
C GLU A 151 -25.97 17.91 -8.87
N LYS A 152 -26.20 16.71 -8.33
CA LYS A 152 -27.06 16.64 -7.17
C LYS A 152 -26.25 17.30 -6.08
N GLU A 153 -26.51 18.58 -5.89
CA GLU A 153 -26.31 19.28 -4.64
C GLU A 153 -27.03 18.47 -3.55
N GLU A 154 -26.40 17.40 -3.06
CA GLU A 154 -26.57 17.04 -1.66
C GLU A 154 -25.84 18.12 -0.89
N GLU A 155 -26.63 19.10 -0.42
CA GLU A 155 -26.27 20.21 0.45
C GLU A 155 -24.87 20.05 1.09
N ASP A 156 -23.87 20.64 0.44
CA ASP A 156 -22.61 20.97 1.08
C ASP A 156 -22.81 22.21 1.97
N GLY A 157 -23.66 22.03 2.99
CA GLY A 157 -23.82 22.95 4.11
C GLY A 157 -22.68 22.83 5.14
N GLY A 158 -21.52 22.26 4.78
CA GLY A 158 -20.52 21.87 5.78
C GLY A 158 -19.06 22.14 5.46
N ILE A 159 -18.66 22.33 4.20
CA ILE A 159 -17.24 22.30 3.84
C ILE A 159 -16.70 23.68 3.42
N SER A 160 -17.52 24.57 2.83
CA SER A 160 -17.05 25.92 2.47
C SER A 160 -16.76 26.81 3.70
N SER A 161 -17.48 26.61 4.81
CA SER A 161 -17.21 27.31 6.08
C SER A 161 -15.99 26.73 6.82
N VAL A 162 -15.61 25.48 6.56
CA VAL A 162 -14.41 24.86 7.14
C VAL A 162 -13.17 25.24 6.35
N VAL A 163 -13.24 25.36 5.02
CA VAL A 163 -12.09 25.84 4.23
C VAL A 163 -11.75 27.30 4.59
N ARG A 164 -12.75 28.15 4.86
CA ARG A 164 -12.51 29.52 5.33
C ARG A 164 -12.06 29.60 6.80
N ARG A 165 -12.40 28.61 7.64
CA ARG A 165 -11.88 28.47 9.02
C ARG A 165 -10.48 27.83 9.07
N VAL A 166 -10.06 27.12 8.02
CA VAL A 166 -8.72 26.51 7.89
C VAL A 166 -7.74 27.44 7.18
N PHE A 167 -8.22 28.36 6.34
CA PHE A 167 -7.38 29.29 5.57
C PHE A 167 -7.67 30.78 5.83
N GLY A 168 -8.29 31.11 6.95
CA GLY A 168 -8.55 32.48 7.37
C GLY A 168 -7.63 32.93 8.51
N SER A 169 -6.75 33.88 8.20
CA SER A 169 -6.00 34.79 9.08
C SER A 169 -4.94 34.19 10.02
N SER A 170 -3.72 34.68 9.79
CA SER A 170 -2.63 34.82 10.75
C SER A 170 -3.10 34.99 12.20
N ALA A 171 -2.48 34.23 13.10
CA ALA A 171 -2.67 34.13 14.57
C ALA A 171 -3.49 32.90 15.02
N ASP A 172 -2.88 32.08 15.89
CA ASP A 172 -3.46 30.97 16.63
C ASP A 172 -3.84 29.65 15.92
N SER A 173 -2.83 28.82 15.65
CA SER A 173 -2.85 27.42 16.12
C SER A 173 -1.52 26.70 15.82
N ALA A 174 -0.66 26.64 16.84
CA ALA A 174 0.47 25.70 17.01
C ALA A 174 0.81 24.81 15.80
N ALA A 175 1.59 25.37 14.88
CA ALA A 175 2.10 24.68 13.70
C ALA A 175 2.90 23.44 14.12
N LEU A 176 2.52 22.28 13.59
CA LEU A 176 3.29 21.04 13.72
C LEU A 176 4.61 21.23 12.96
N LYS A 177 5.67 21.56 13.70
CA LYS A 177 6.99 21.88 13.14
C LYS A 177 7.79 20.59 12.94
N VAL A 178 8.17 20.30 11.70
CA VAL A 178 9.02 19.15 11.37
C VAL A 178 10.48 19.56 11.59
N ARG A 179 11.24 18.79 12.38
CA ARG A 179 12.65 19.08 12.63
C ARG A 179 13.43 19.06 11.31
N GLY A 180 13.96 20.22 10.90
CA GLY A 180 14.82 20.38 9.74
C GLY A 180 14.12 20.74 8.42
N HIS A 181 12.79 20.80 8.39
CA HIS A 181 12.04 21.19 7.19
C HIS A 181 10.81 22.03 7.55
N ASP A 182 10.89 23.34 7.35
CA ASP A 182 9.83 24.29 7.73
C ASP A 182 8.65 24.35 6.72
N ASP A 183 8.78 23.73 5.54
CA ASP A 183 7.85 23.94 4.41
C ASP A 183 7.21 22.64 3.86
N LEU A 184 7.01 21.64 4.73
CA LEU A 184 6.34 20.39 4.37
C LEU A 184 4.87 20.43 4.76
N LEU A 185 4.00 20.13 3.80
CA LEU A 185 2.58 19.93 4.05
C LEU A 185 2.39 18.76 5.04
N THR A 186 2.01 19.08 6.28
CA THR A 186 1.85 18.10 7.36
C THR A 186 0.40 17.98 7.77
N TYR A 187 -0.03 16.76 8.12
CA TYR A 187 -1.38 16.52 8.61
C TYR A 187 -1.39 15.39 9.64
N ARG A 188 -2.34 15.43 10.59
CA ARG A 188 -2.51 14.37 11.59
C ARG A 188 -3.14 13.13 10.98
N ALA A 189 -2.57 11.96 11.25
CA ALA A 189 -3.10 10.70 10.78
C ALA A 189 -4.39 10.31 11.50
N ARG A 190 -5.42 9.95 10.73
CA ARG A 190 -6.74 9.56 11.26
C ARG A 190 -6.73 8.25 12.06
N CYS A 191 -5.69 7.43 11.93
CA CYS A 191 -5.63 6.12 12.57
C CYS A 191 -5.19 6.15 14.05
N CYS A 192 -4.56 7.23 14.51
CA CYS A 192 -4.14 7.36 15.90
C CYS A 192 -4.35 8.76 16.49
N ASN A 193 -4.79 9.74 15.67
CA ASN A 193 -5.13 11.11 16.05
C ASN A 193 -4.32 11.66 17.24
N PRO A 194 -3.00 11.88 17.05
CA PRO A 194 -2.09 12.18 18.16
C PRO A 194 -2.51 13.46 18.90
N ILE A 195 -2.44 13.39 20.24
CA ILE A 195 -2.86 14.47 21.15
C ILE A 195 -1.64 15.34 21.49
N ARG A 196 -1.88 16.60 21.90
CA ARG A 196 -0.81 17.52 22.33
C ARG A 196 -0.06 16.93 23.52
N GLY A 197 1.28 16.91 23.45
CA GLY A 197 2.16 16.35 24.49
C GLY A 197 2.59 14.90 24.26
N GLU A 198 2.00 14.18 23.31
CA GLU A 198 2.46 12.84 22.93
C GLU A 198 3.69 12.90 22.01
N GLU A 199 4.56 11.89 22.12
CA GLU A 199 5.61 11.69 21.14
C GLU A 199 5.02 11.31 19.77
N ILE A 200 5.30 12.15 18.78
CA ILE A 200 4.84 11.99 17.41
C ILE A 200 5.97 11.54 16.48
N ILE A 201 5.60 10.96 15.34
CA ILE A 201 6.52 10.56 14.28
C ILE A 201 5.93 10.90 12.91
N GLY A 202 6.77 11.43 12.02
CA GLY A 202 6.42 11.76 10.65
C GLY A 202 6.66 10.58 9.71
N TYR A 203 5.67 10.28 8.87
CA TYR A 203 5.81 9.32 7.78
C TYR A 203 5.52 10.00 6.44
N VAL A 204 6.46 9.92 5.50
CA VAL A 204 6.31 10.52 4.17
C VAL A 204 5.32 9.69 3.36
N THR A 205 4.17 10.27 3.07
CA THR A 205 3.15 9.62 2.24
C THR A 205 3.42 9.84 0.77
N ARG A 206 2.92 8.94 -0.09
CA ARG A 206 3.05 9.07 -1.54
C ARG A 206 2.07 10.14 -2.04
N GLY A 207 2.52 11.40 -2.08
CA GLY A 207 1.82 12.51 -2.74
C GLY A 207 0.86 13.34 -1.89
N LYS A 208 0.71 13.07 -0.58
CA LYS A 208 -0.17 13.86 0.32
C LYS A 208 0.60 14.62 1.41
N GLY A 209 1.93 14.68 1.33
CA GLY A 209 2.78 15.28 2.36
C GLY A 209 3.14 14.31 3.49
N VAL A 210 3.43 14.85 4.67
CA VAL A 210 3.86 14.08 5.84
C VAL A 210 2.68 13.79 6.75
N ALA A 211 2.38 12.51 6.96
CA ALA A 211 1.39 12.07 7.94
C ALA A 211 2.03 11.97 9.33
N VAL A 212 1.45 12.67 10.30
CA VAL A 212 1.89 12.67 11.70
C VAL A 212 1.15 11.60 12.47
N HIS A 213 1.87 10.61 12.97
CA HIS A 213 1.36 9.53 13.80
C HIS A 213 1.86 9.66 15.23
N SER A 214 1.15 9.06 16.19
CA SER A 214 1.72 8.78 17.51
C SER A 214 2.81 7.72 17.39
N ARG A 215 3.89 7.82 18.16
CA ARG A 215 5.00 6.86 18.16
C ARG A 215 4.56 5.42 18.43
N SER A 216 3.47 5.24 19.20
CA SER A 216 2.91 3.93 19.54
C SER A 216 1.97 3.36 18.47
N CYS A 217 1.71 4.09 17.37
CA CYS A 217 0.76 3.67 16.34
C CYS A 217 1.19 2.36 15.66
N ARG A 218 0.37 1.31 15.77
CA ARG A 218 0.63 0.00 15.17
C ARG A 218 0.74 0.04 13.65
N ASN A 219 -0.05 0.91 13.00
CA ASN A 219 0.01 1.12 11.57
C ASN A 219 1.36 1.70 11.15
N VAL A 220 1.83 2.78 11.81
CA VAL A 220 3.11 3.39 11.44
C VAL A 220 4.28 2.42 11.70
N ARG A 221 4.24 1.63 12.77
CA ARG A 221 5.23 0.58 13.05
C ARG A 221 5.34 -0.48 11.96
N ASN A 222 4.22 -0.86 11.33
CA ASN A 222 4.24 -1.79 10.20
C ASN A 222 4.80 -1.15 8.93
N LEU A 223 4.63 0.16 8.75
CA LEU A 223 5.18 0.93 7.63
C LEU A 223 6.65 1.35 7.85
N MET A 224 7.16 1.32 9.09
CA MET A 224 8.52 1.70 9.48
C MET A 224 9.65 0.78 8.99
N TYR A 225 9.33 -0.29 8.27
CA TYR A 225 10.32 -1.15 7.63
C TYR A 225 10.91 -0.55 6.34
N GLU A 226 10.39 0.58 5.85
CA GLU A 226 11.00 1.39 4.78
C GLU A 226 11.73 2.58 5.45
N SER A 227 13.01 2.39 5.81
CA SER A 227 13.85 3.37 6.53
C SER A 227 13.91 4.74 5.86
N ASP A 228 13.82 4.76 4.53
CA ASP A 228 14.04 5.96 3.71
C ASP A 228 12.84 6.92 3.72
N ARG A 229 11.73 6.54 4.38
CA ARG A 229 10.48 7.34 4.45
C ARG A 229 10.16 7.86 5.84
N ARG A 230 11.07 7.67 6.79
CA ARG A 230 10.94 8.11 8.17
C ARG A 230 11.50 9.52 8.33
N ILE A 231 10.73 10.41 8.95
CA ILE A 231 11.21 11.70 9.44
C ILE A 231 11.05 11.67 10.96
N ALA A 232 12.18 11.85 11.67
CA ALA A 232 12.27 11.74 13.13
C ALA A 232 11.92 13.05 13.84
#